data_AF-A0A4Y8K039-F1
#
_entry.id   AF-A0A4Y8K039-F1
#
_cell.length_a   1.000
_cell.length_b   1.000
_cell.length_c   1.000
_cell.angle_alpha   90.00
_cell.angle_beta   90.00
_cell.angle_gamma   90.00
#
_symmetry.space_group_name_H-M   'P 1'
#
loop_
_entity.id
_entity.type
_entity.pdbx_description
1 polymer ?
#
loop_
_entity_poly.entity_id
_entity_poly.type
_entity_poly.pdbx_seq_one_letter_code
_entity_poly.pdbx_strand_id
1 'polypeptide(L)'
;MAIIADVKDWTWVLERPCPECGFSAAEAAFDRIPGLVRENAARWEPVLLRSDVTRRPDDHTWSALEYAAHVRDVFRIFDHRLALMLAEDDPAFPSWDQDATAVAERYNEQEPAIVARELAEAAASVADAFAVVPPDRQGRTGRRGDGARFTVITMAQYFVHDPVHHLHDVAGD
;
A
#
# COMPACT_ATOMS: atom_id res chain seq x y z
N MET A 1 13.45 -3.40 -20.47
CA MET A 1 13.48 -1.92 -20.49
C MET A 1 13.05 -1.41 -19.11
N ALA A 2 13.20 -0.12 -18.77
CA ALA A 2 12.82 0.40 -17.45
C ALA A 2 11.32 0.68 -17.37
N ILE A 3 10.69 0.40 -16.22
CA ILE A 3 9.33 0.83 -15.89
C ILE A 3 9.28 2.37 -15.93
N ILE A 4 8.18 2.93 -16.42
CA ILE A 4 7.97 4.37 -16.40
C ILE A 4 7.68 4.75 -14.95
N ALA A 5 8.51 5.62 -14.39
CA ALA A 5 8.38 6.02 -12.99
C ALA A 5 7.01 6.64 -12.72
N ASP A 6 6.41 6.27 -11.60
CA ASP A 6 5.14 6.85 -11.17
C ASP A 6 5.36 8.26 -10.61
N VAL A 7 4.93 9.25 -11.40
CA VAL A 7 5.03 10.68 -11.05
C VAL A 7 3.70 11.28 -10.60
N LYS A 8 2.65 10.46 -10.43
CA LYS A 8 1.33 10.95 -10.05
C LYS A 8 1.31 11.34 -8.57
N ASP A 9 0.72 12.50 -8.26
CA ASP A 9 0.37 12.82 -6.88
C ASP A 9 -0.91 12.09 -6.49
N TRP A 10 -0.77 10.90 -5.92
CA TRP A 10 -1.90 10.06 -5.55
C TRP A 10 -2.80 10.65 -4.45
N THR A 11 -2.50 11.80 -3.85
CA THR A 11 -3.40 12.38 -2.83
C THR A 11 -4.79 12.72 -3.39
N TRP A 12 -4.96 12.84 -4.71
CA TRP A 12 -6.28 13.08 -5.33
C TRP A 12 -7.31 11.98 -4.99
N VAL A 13 -6.88 10.77 -4.61
CA VAL A 13 -7.80 9.67 -4.22
C VAL A 13 -8.62 10.01 -2.97
N LEU A 14 -8.20 11.02 -2.22
CA LEU A 14 -8.95 11.56 -1.08
C LEU A 14 -10.06 12.53 -1.51
N GLU A 15 -10.14 12.89 -2.79
CA GLU A 15 -11.11 13.86 -3.32
C GLU A 15 -12.22 13.21 -4.14
N ARG A 16 -11.94 12.05 -4.77
CA ARG A 16 -12.88 11.36 -5.66
C ARG A 16 -12.57 9.86 -5.76
N PRO A 17 -13.57 9.03 -6.15
CA PRO A 17 -13.34 7.62 -6.43
C PRO A 17 -12.32 7.39 -7.54
N CYS A 18 -11.57 6.30 -7.44
CA CYS A 18 -10.63 5.91 -8.47
C CYS A 18 -11.37 5.45 -9.74
N PRO A 19 -11.08 6.01 -10.92
CA PRO A 19 -11.77 5.63 -12.15
C PRO A 19 -11.36 4.25 -12.67
N GLU A 20 -10.23 3.71 -12.19
CA GLU A 20 -9.70 2.41 -12.60
C GLU A 20 -10.31 1.32 -11.71
N CYS A 21 -9.97 1.29 -10.41
CA CYS A 21 -10.46 0.25 -9.51
C CYS A 21 -11.87 0.51 -8.91
N GLY A 22 -12.46 1.69 -9.14
CA GLY A 22 -13.77 2.09 -8.63
C GLY A 22 -13.82 2.41 -7.12
N PHE A 23 -12.73 2.21 -6.39
CA PHE A 23 -12.68 2.37 -4.94
C PHE A 23 -12.74 3.85 -4.51
N SER A 24 -13.60 4.18 -3.55
CA SER A 24 -13.70 5.52 -2.94
C SER A 24 -12.95 5.56 -1.61
N ALA A 25 -11.68 5.96 -1.65
CA ALA A 25 -10.82 6.00 -0.48
C ALA A 25 -11.31 7.02 0.57
N ALA A 26 -11.79 8.17 0.11
CA ALA A 26 -12.35 9.23 0.96
C ALA A 26 -13.56 8.77 1.81
N GLU A 27 -14.29 7.76 1.34
CA GLU A 27 -15.47 7.20 2.02
C GLU A 27 -15.13 6.00 2.91
N ALA A 28 -13.88 5.51 2.89
CA ALA A 28 -13.48 4.40 3.74
C ALA A 28 -13.50 4.83 5.22
N ALA A 29 -14.41 4.23 5.99
CA ALA A 29 -14.49 4.45 7.43
C ALA A 29 -13.23 3.88 8.12
N PHE A 30 -12.70 4.63 9.09
CA PHE A 30 -11.43 4.28 9.74
C PHE A 30 -11.45 2.91 10.43
N ASP A 31 -12.58 2.54 11.05
CA ASP A 31 -12.79 1.25 11.69
C ASP A 31 -12.85 0.06 10.72
N ARG A 32 -13.07 0.32 9.43
CA ARG A 32 -13.05 -0.69 8.36
C ARG A 32 -11.66 -0.96 7.81
N ILE A 33 -10.69 -0.07 8.02
CA ILE A 33 -9.32 -0.19 7.47
C ILE A 33 -8.66 -1.53 7.84
N PRO A 34 -8.69 -2.00 9.10
CA PRO A 34 -8.10 -3.30 9.45
C PRO A 34 -8.74 -4.49 8.72
N GLY A 35 -10.04 -4.41 8.42
CA GLY A 35 -10.75 -5.44 7.65
C GLY A 35 -10.30 -5.44 6.20
N LEU A 36 -10.29 -4.28 5.57
CA LEU A 36 -9.87 -4.10 4.18
C LEU A 36 -8.44 -4.59 3.93
N VAL A 37 -7.51 -4.32 4.84
CA VAL A 37 -6.12 -4.80 4.74
C VAL A 37 -6.04 -6.33 4.79
N ARG A 38 -6.74 -6.97 5.72
CA ARG A 38 -6.72 -8.44 5.85
C ARG A 38 -7.41 -9.11 4.66
N GLU A 39 -8.53 -8.56 4.20
CA GLU A 39 -9.22 -9.00 2.99
C GLU A 39 -8.32 -8.87 1.76
N ASN A 40 -7.57 -7.76 1.64
CA ASN A 40 -6.60 -7.55 0.58
C ASN A 40 -5.49 -8.61 0.61
N ALA A 41 -4.84 -8.81 1.76
CA ALA A 41 -3.75 -9.76 1.90
C ALA A 41 -4.16 -11.20 1.56
N ALA A 42 -5.36 -11.63 1.96
CA ALA A 42 -5.87 -12.96 1.65
C ALA A 42 -6.06 -13.19 0.14
N ARG A 43 -6.30 -12.13 -0.64
CA ARG A 43 -6.46 -12.25 -2.10
C ARG A 43 -5.14 -12.38 -2.85
N TRP A 44 -4.02 -12.00 -2.25
CA TRP A 44 -2.69 -12.17 -2.86
C TRP A 44 -2.21 -13.63 -2.85
N GLU A 45 -2.63 -14.44 -1.88
CA GLU A 45 -2.21 -15.85 -1.78
C GLU A 45 -2.49 -16.65 -3.08
N PRO A 46 -3.72 -16.69 -3.63
CA PRO A 46 -3.96 -17.38 -4.90
C PRO A 46 -3.28 -16.72 -6.11
N VAL A 47 -2.96 -15.42 -6.06
CA VAL A 47 -2.22 -14.73 -7.13
C VAL A 47 -0.76 -15.20 -7.15
N LEU A 48 -0.14 -15.30 -5.98
CA LEU A 48 1.26 -15.71 -5.83
C LEU A 48 1.51 -17.20 -6.15
N LEU A 49 0.45 -18.00 -6.23
CA LEU A 49 0.50 -19.40 -6.67
C LEU A 49 0.39 -19.58 -8.19
N ARG A 50 0.12 -18.52 -8.95
CA ARG A 50 0.01 -18.60 -10.42
C ARG A 50 1.39 -18.91 -11.03
N SER A 51 1.40 -19.73 -12.09
CA SER A 51 2.66 -20.11 -12.77
C SER A 51 3.34 -18.97 -13.51
N ASP A 52 2.61 -17.89 -13.80
CA ASP A 52 3.06 -16.70 -14.52
C ASP A 52 3.30 -15.50 -13.60
N VAL A 53 3.37 -15.70 -12.27
CA VAL A 53 3.50 -14.61 -11.28
C VAL A 53 4.71 -13.69 -11.53
N THR A 54 5.78 -14.22 -12.11
CA THR A 54 7.02 -13.46 -12.43
C THR A 54 7.01 -12.83 -13.83
N ARG A 55 5.99 -13.11 -14.63
CA ARG A 55 5.89 -12.63 -16.01
C ARG A 55 5.29 -11.23 -16.02
N ARG A 56 6.07 -10.26 -16.51
CA ARG A 56 5.54 -8.94 -16.86
C ARG A 56 4.67 -9.02 -18.12
N PRO A 57 3.48 -8.41 -18.15
CA PRO A 57 2.65 -8.35 -19.35
C PRO A 57 3.33 -7.60 -20.52
N ASP A 58 4.04 -6.52 -20.20
CA ASP A 58 4.85 -5.71 -21.11
C ASP A 58 6.04 -5.07 -20.39
N ASP A 59 6.83 -4.26 -21.09
CA ASP A 59 8.04 -3.61 -20.55
C ASP A 59 7.74 -2.50 -19.51
N HIS A 60 6.49 -2.07 -19.40
CA HIS A 60 6.08 -0.91 -18.58
C HIS A 60 5.20 -1.30 -17.38
N THR A 61 4.79 -2.56 -17.29
CA THR A 61 3.92 -3.09 -16.25
C THR A 61 4.69 -4.08 -15.37
N TRP A 62 4.58 -3.94 -14.05
CA TRP A 62 5.14 -4.89 -13.09
C TRP A 62 4.50 -6.28 -13.24
N SER A 63 5.26 -7.32 -12.89
CA SER A 63 4.69 -8.65 -12.73
C SER A 63 3.79 -8.71 -11.49
N ALA A 64 2.96 -9.75 -11.38
CA ALA A 64 2.16 -9.93 -10.17
C ALA A 64 3.02 -10.12 -8.91
N LEU A 65 4.22 -10.71 -9.03
CA LEU A 65 5.17 -10.85 -7.93
C LEU A 65 5.71 -9.49 -7.49
N GLU A 66 6.00 -8.61 -8.45
CA GLU A 66 6.48 -7.26 -8.15
C GLU A 66 5.42 -6.41 -7.46
N TYR A 67 4.17 -6.45 -7.93
CA TYR A 67 3.05 -5.80 -7.24
C TYR A 67 2.85 -6.36 -5.82
N ALA A 68 2.96 -7.67 -5.61
CA ALA A 68 2.85 -8.25 -4.28
C ALA A 68 3.98 -7.78 -3.34
N ALA A 69 5.23 -7.77 -3.82
CA ALA A 69 6.37 -7.27 -3.05
C ALA A 69 6.22 -5.78 -2.70
N HIS A 70 5.71 -4.98 -3.64
CA HIS A 70 5.34 -3.58 -3.40
C HIS A 70 4.29 -3.45 -2.31
N VAL A 71 3.16 -4.17 -2.41
CA VAL A 71 2.07 -4.12 -1.41
C VAL A 71 2.57 -4.52 -0.01
N ARG A 72 3.44 -5.53 0.09
CA ARG A 72 4.13 -5.88 1.36
C ARG A 72 4.87 -4.68 1.94
N ASP A 73 5.63 -3.96 1.12
CA ASP A 73 6.45 -2.85 1.61
C ASP A 73 5.61 -1.59 1.88
N VAL A 74 4.51 -1.39 1.15
CA VAL A 74 3.46 -0.40 1.50
C VAL A 74 2.92 -0.67 2.90
N PHE A 75 2.56 -1.92 3.23
CA PHE A 75 2.10 -2.25 4.59
C PHE A 75 3.14 -1.89 5.66
N ARG A 76 4.41 -2.24 5.45
CA ARG A 76 5.50 -1.93 6.39
C ARG A 76 5.73 -0.42 6.55
N ILE A 77 5.72 0.32 5.44
CA ILE A 77 5.95 1.76 5.43
C ILE A 77 4.82 2.48 6.17
N PHE A 78 3.57 2.10 5.94
CA PHE A 78 2.43 2.75 6.57
C PHE A 78 2.27 2.38 8.04
N ASP A 79 2.67 1.18 8.46
CA ASP A 79 2.81 0.81 9.87
C ASP A 79 3.81 1.76 10.58
N HIS A 80 5.00 1.94 9.99
CA HIS A 80 6.01 2.86 10.52
C HIS A 80 5.52 4.32 10.56
N ARG A 81 4.87 4.81 9.49
CA ARG A 81 4.33 6.17 9.44
C ARG A 81 3.23 6.39 10.50
N LEU A 82 2.37 5.40 10.70
CA LEU A 82 1.35 5.44 11.75
C LEU A 82 2.02 5.56 13.12
N ALA A 83 3.02 4.72 13.40
CA ALA A 83 3.76 4.76 14.66
C ALA A 83 4.39 6.14 14.92
N LEU A 84 5.01 6.76 13.90
CA LEU A 84 5.55 8.12 13.99
C LEU A 84 4.45 9.14 14.32
N MET A 85 3.36 9.14 13.56
CA MET A 85 2.24 10.08 13.79
C MET A 85 1.63 9.93 15.18
N LEU A 86 1.65 8.73 15.76
CA LEU A 86 1.18 8.48 17.12
C LEU A 86 2.21 8.85 18.20
N ALA A 87 3.50 8.78 17.92
CA ALA A 87 4.56 9.09 18.89
C ALA A 87 4.93 10.59 18.92
N GLU A 88 4.92 11.25 17.77
CA GLU A 88 5.50 12.59 17.57
C GLU A 88 4.44 13.61 17.12
N ASP A 89 4.70 14.89 17.37
CA ASP A 89 3.80 15.99 16.98
C ASP A 89 4.12 16.49 15.56
N ASP A 90 3.16 16.33 14.65
CA ASP A 90 3.25 16.66 13.22
C ASP A 90 4.60 16.24 12.57
N PRO A 91 4.99 14.94 12.68
CA PRO A 91 6.29 14.47 12.18
C PRO A 91 6.36 14.54 10.67
N ALA A 92 7.59 14.70 10.17
CA ALA A 92 7.89 14.50 8.76
C ALA A 92 8.33 13.05 8.52
N PHE A 93 7.81 12.42 7.48
CA PHE A 93 8.28 11.11 6.99
C PHE A 93 8.71 11.23 5.52
N PRO A 94 9.77 10.50 5.10
CA PRO A 94 10.30 10.62 3.76
C PRO A 94 9.29 10.17 2.70
N SER A 95 9.35 10.82 1.53
CA SER A 95 8.78 10.26 0.31
C SER A 95 9.51 8.97 -0.03
N TRP A 96 8.80 8.03 -0.66
CA TRP A 96 9.34 6.73 -1.03
C TRP A 96 9.27 6.57 -2.54
N ASP A 97 10.39 6.21 -3.14
CA ASP A 97 10.50 5.88 -4.56
C ASP A 97 10.32 4.37 -4.72
N GLN A 98 9.10 3.97 -5.05
CA GLN A 98 8.70 2.58 -5.20
C GLN A 98 9.43 1.89 -6.36
N ASP A 99 9.67 2.61 -7.46
CA ASP A 99 10.33 2.08 -8.65
C ASP A 99 11.81 1.84 -8.39
N ALA A 100 12.49 2.79 -7.74
CA ALA A 100 13.87 2.62 -7.32
C ALA A 100 14.01 1.45 -6.33
N THR A 101 13.04 1.28 -5.43
CA THR A 101 13.05 0.17 -4.45
C THR A 101 12.82 -1.17 -5.15
N ALA A 102 11.86 -1.26 -6.07
CA ALA A 102 11.59 -2.48 -6.82
C ALA A 102 12.82 -2.97 -7.60
N VAL A 103 13.59 -2.04 -8.18
CA VAL A 103 14.85 -2.34 -8.86
C VAL A 103 15.95 -2.72 -7.87
N ALA A 104 16.17 -1.94 -6.82
CA ALA A 104 17.24 -2.15 -5.84
C ALA A 104 17.08 -3.50 -5.11
N GLU A 105 15.86 -3.81 -4.70
CA GLU A 105 15.50 -5.04 -3.98
C GLU A 105 15.14 -6.21 -4.92
N ARG A 106 15.26 -5.99 -6.23
CA ARG A 106 15.03 -6.99 -7.29
C ARG A 106 13.74 -7.77 -7.09
N TYR A 107 12.62 -7.05 -6.97
CA TYR A 107 11.32 -7.64 -6.60
C TYR A 107 10.95 -8.88 -7.45
N ASN A 108 11.20 -8.84 -8.76
CA ASN A 108 10.86 -9.97 -9.64
C ASN A 108 11.77 -11.21 -9.50
N GLU A 109 12.88 -11.10 -8.76
CA GLU A 109 13.80 -12.20 -8.45
C GLU A 109 13.53 -12.79 -7.06
N GLN A 110 12.57 -12.25 -6.30
CA GLN A 110 12.25 -12.74 -4.96
C GLN A 110 11.46 -14.05 -5.03
N GLU A 111 11.55 -14.87 -3.97
CA GLU A 111 10.83 -16.13 -3.88
C GLU A 111 9.34 -15.89 -3.57
N PRO A 112 8.38 -16.30 -4.43
CA PRO A 112 6.96 -16.00 -4.24
C PRO A 112 6.40 -16.46 -2.89
N ALA A 113 6.84 -17.61 -2.39
CA ALA A 113 6.41 -18.13 -1.08
C ALA A 113 6.91 -17.26 0.09
N ILE A 114 8.09 -16.64 -0.04
CA ILE A 114 8.61 -15.71 0.97
C ILE A 114 7.83 -14.40 0.92
N VAL A 115 7.59 -13.86 -0.28
CA VAL A 115 6.78 -12.65 -0.47
C VAL A 115 5.36 -12.84 0.09
N ALA A 116 4.72 -13.99 -0.17
CA ALA A 116 3.39 -14.31 0.36
C ALA A 116 3.34 -14.27 1.89
N ARG A 117 4.28 -14.95 2.54
CA ARG A 117 4.39 -14.99 4.01
C ARG A 117 4.60 -13.60 4.58
N GLU A 118 5.56 -12.85 4.03
CA GLU A 118 5.89 -11.53 4.54
C GLU A 118 4.81 -10.49 4.28
N LEU A 119 4.10 -10.59 3.16
CA LEU A 119 2.93 -9.75 2.86
C LEU A 119 1.84 -9.99 3.91
N ALA A 120 1.53 -11.25 4.22
CA ALA A 120 0.54 -11.59 5.24
C ALA A 120 0.95 -11.11 6.64
N GLU A 121 2.23 -11.26 7.02
CA GLU A 121 2.78 -10.76 8.28
C GLU A 121 2.71 -9.22 8.37
N ALA A 122 3.10 -8.51 7.31
CA ALA A 122 3.06 -7.05 7.27
C ALA A 122 1.62 -6.53 7.30
N ALA A 123 0.70 -7.18 6.57
CA ALA A 123 -0.72 -6.87 6.58
C ALA A 123 -1.34 -7.04 7.97
N ALA A 124 -0.99 -8.12 8.69
CA ALA A 124 -1.44 -8.34 10.05
C ALA A 124 -0.94 -7.24 10.99
N SER A 125 0.36 -6.91 10.93
CA SER A 125 0.97 -5.84 11.75
C SER A 125 0.26 -4.51 11.56
N VAL A 126 0.15 -4.04 10.31
CA VAL A 126 -0.45 -2.73 10.03
C VAL A 126 -1.95 -2.71 10.35
N ALA A 127 -2.67 -3.81 10.10
CA ALA A 127 -4.09 -3.92 10.46
C ALA A 127 -4.32 -3.87 11.98
N ASP A 128 -3.48 -4.57 12.75
CA ASP A 128 -3.53 -4.55 14.21
C ASP A 128 -3.18 -3.15 14.74
N ALA A 129 -2.18 -2.49 14.16
CA ALA A 129 -1.78 -1.13 14.52
C ALA A 129 -2.92 -0.11 14.30
N PHE A 130 -3.61 -0.16 13.16
CA PHE A 130 -4.78 0.70 12.91
C PHE A 130 -5.95 0.36 13.84
N ALA A 131 -6.19 -0.92 14.15
CA ALA A 131 -7.32 -1.34 14.97
C ALA A 131 -7.27 -0.81 16.42
N VAL A 132 -6.07 -0.55 16.94
CA VAL A 132 -5.89 -0.09 18.32
C VAL A 132 -5.77 1.43 18.45
N VAL A 133 -5.89 2.20 17.37
CA VAL A 133 -5.83 3.67 17.43
C VAL A 133 -7.10 4.22 18.08
N PRO A 134 -7.02 4.86 19.26
CA PRO A 134 -8.21 5.38 19.92
C PRO A 134 -8.75 6.63 19.19
N PRO A 135 -10.07 6.90 19.26
CA PRO A 135 -10.72 7.97 18.48
C PRO A 135 -10.10 9.36 18.65
N ASP A 136 -9.60 9.69 19.85
CA ASP A 136 -8.96 10.98 20.16
C ASP A 136 -7.57 11.14 19.49
N ARG A 137 -6.97 10.06 19.00
CA ARG A 137 -5.67 10.07 18.30
C ARG A 137 -5.81 10.03 16.77
N GLN A 138 -6.99 9.75 16.24
CA GLN A 138 -7.25 9.65 14.81
C GLN A 138 -7.07 11.00 14.07
N GLY A 139 -7.16 12.12 14.79
CA GLY A 139 -6.92 13.46 14.25
C GLY A 139 -5.45 13.89 14.22
N ARG A 140 -4.51 13.09 14.74
CA ARG A 140 -3.08 13.46 14.75
C ARG A 140 -2.53 13.61 13.33
N THR A 141 -1.63 14.57 13.15
CA THR A 141 -1.14 14.96 11.82
C THR A 141 0.26 14.45 11.55
N GLY A 142 0.64 14.45 10.28
CA GLY A 142 1.99 14.20 9.80
C GLY A 142 2.15 14.70 8.37
N ARG A 143 3.40 14.86 7.94
CA ARG A 143 3.76 15.44 6.64
C ARG A 143 4.68 14.52 5.85
N ARG A 144 4.35 14.26 4.59
CA ARG A 144 5.26 13.59 3.67
C ARG A 144 6.33 14.56 3.19
N GLY A 145 7.50 14.04 2.80
CA GLY A 145 8.65 14.85 2.39
C GLY A 145 8.41 15.81 1.21
N ASP A 146 7.35 15.60 0.43
CA ASP A 146 6.89 16.48 -0.65
C ASP A 146 5.94 17.61 -0.19
N GLY A 147 5.61 17.65 1.10
CA GLY A 147 4.74 18.66 1.70
C GLY A 147 3.28 18.23 1.87
N ALA A 148 2.87 17.05 1.38
CA ALA A 148 1.51 16.54 1.57
C ALA A 148 1.22 16.34 3.07
N ARG A 149 0.05 16.78 3.53
CA ARG A 149 -0.36 16.75 4.93
C ARG A 149 -1.49 15.75 5.13
N PHE A 150 -1.38 14.96 6.19
CA PHE A 150 -2.37 13.95 6.54
C PHE A 150 -2.78 14.07 8.00
N THR A 151 -4.02 13.66 8.29
CA THR A 151 -4.40 13.14 9.61
C THR A 151 -4.21 11.61 9.61
N VAL A 152 -4.26 10.95 10.76
CA VAL A 152 -4.23 9.47 10.79
C VAL A 152 -5.38 8.89 9.97
N ILE A 153 -6.56 9.53 9.96
CA ILE A 153 -7.69 9.12 9.11
C ILE A 153 -7.35 9.23 7.63
N THR A 154 -6.92 10.40 7.16
CA THR A 154 -6.67 10.59 5.73
C THR A 154 -5.44 9.82 5.26
N MET A 155 -4.49 9.54 6.16
CA MET A 155 -3.37 8.62 5.90
C MET A 155 -3.87 7.19 5.67
N ALA A 156 -4.79 6.70 6.51
CA ALA A 156 -5.37 5.36 6.39
C ALA A 156 -6.20 5.19 5.11
N GLN A 157 -6.97 6.22 4.74
CA GLN A 157 -7.73 6.27 3.51
C GLN A 157 -6.81 6.29 2.29
N TYR A 158 -5.81 7.16 2.28
CA TYR A 158 -4.80 7.24 1.23
C TYR A 158 -4.06 5.91 1.05
N PHE A 159 -3.63 5.32 2.17
CA PHE A 159 -3.00 4.01 2.26
C PHE A 159 -3.83 2.92 1.58
N VAL A 160 -5.07 2.72 2.01
CA VAL A 160 -5.84 1.52 1.62
C VAL A 160 -6.21 1.49 0.14
N HIS A 161 -6.21 2.65 -0.54
CA HIS A 161 -6.37 2.72 -1.99
C HIS A 161 -5.29 1.90 -2.72
N ASP A 162 -4.02 2.05 -2.34
CA ASP A 162 -2.88 1.49 -3.07
C ASP A 162 -2.92 -0.06 -3.12
N PRO A 163 -3.04 -0.79 -1.99
CA PRO A 163 -3.21 -2.24 -2.03
C PRO A 163 -4.45 -2.68 -2.82
N VAL A 164 -5.58 -1.96 -2.71
CA VAL A 164 -6.82 -2.28 -3.42
C VAL A 164 -6.63 -2.10 -4.93
N HIS A 165 -5.96 -1.04 -5.34
CA HIS A 165 -5.63 -0.75 -6.73
C HIS A 165 -4.70 -1.82 -7.31
N HIS A 166 -3.64 -2.21 -6.61
CA HIS A 166 -2.71 -3.22 -7.11
C HIS A 166 -3.29 -4.63 -7.17
N LEU A 167 -4.28 -4.95 -6.33
CA LEU A 167 -5.07 -6.17 -6.54
C LEU A 167 -5.92 -6.11 -7.80
N HIS A 168 -6.44 -4.94 -8.17
CA HIS A 168 -7.17 -4.75 -9.42
C HIS A 168 -6.23 -4.93 -10.63
N ASP A 169 -5.02 -4.36 -10.57
CA ASP A 169 -4.00 -4.49 -11.63
C ASP A 169 -3.68 -5.95 -11.99
N VAL A 170 -3.67 -6.85 -10.99
CA VAL A 170 -3.33 -8.28 -11.20
C VAL A 170 -4.55 -9.19 -11.33
N ALA A 171 -5.75 -8.71 -11.01
CA ALA A 171 -6.95 -9.53 -11.08
C ALA A 171 -7.27 -9.87 -12.55
N GLY A 172 -7.06 -8.93 -13.48
CA GLY A 172 -7.63 -9.01 -14.83
C GLY A 172 -9.16 -8.99 -14.79
N ASP A 173 -9.79 -8.33 -15.76
CA ASP A 173 -11.25 -8.40 -15.92
C ASP A 173 -11.73 -9.82 -16.26
#